data_AF-A0A101GLT9-F1
#
_entry.id   AF-A0A101GLT9-F1
#
_cell.length_a   1.000
_cell.length_b   1.000
_cell.length_c   1.000
_cell.angle_alpha   90.00
_cell.angle_beta   90.00
_cell.angle_gamma   90.00
#
_symmetry.space_group_name_H-M   'P 1'
#
loop_
_entity.id
_entity.type
_entity.pdbx_description
1 polymer ?
#
loop_
_entity_poly.entity_id
_entity_poly.type
_entity_poly.pdbx_seq_one_letter_code
_entity_poly.pdbx_strand_id
1 'polypeptide(L)'
;MVNLIDDPWIPVVRRDGARETIAPREITGGAEPVIRLDAPRPDFNGALIQFLIGLVQTAIPPGDNRDWRRKFKTPPPPDELKRAFAPYAHAFNFDGEGPRFMQDYDLNEGVESSV
;
A
#
# COMPACT_ATOMS: atom_id res chain seq x y z
N MET A 1 -7.61 -3.28 -14.95
CA MET A 1 -6.25 -2.77 -14.74
C MET A 1 -6.21 -2.14 -13.36
N VAL A 2 -5.62 -2.86 -12.42
CA VAL A 2 -5.47 -2.54 -11.00
C VAL A 2 -4.03 -2.14 -10.76
N ASN A 3 -3.83 -0.97 -10.16
CA ASN A 3 -2.54 -0.50 -9.70
C ASN A 3 -2.53 -0.46 -8.17
N LEU A 4 -1.58 -1.16 -7.55
CA LEU A 4 -1.53 -1.33 -6.09
C LEU A 4 -1.20 -0.04 -5.32
N ILE A 5 -0.80 1.04 -6.00
CA ILE A 5 -0.57 2.36 -5.38
C ILE A 5 -1.79 3.28 -5.49
N ASP A 6 -2.50 3.23 -6.63
CA ASP A 6 -3.56 4.18 -6.94
C ASP A 6 -4.95 3.69 -6.54
N ASP A 7 -5.19 2.39 -6.67
CA ASP A 7 -6.50 1.79 -6.44
C ASP A 7 -6.70 1.34 -4.98
N PRO A 8 -7.94 1.38 -4.46
CA PRO A 8 -8.23 0.86 -3.13
C PRO A 8 -8.25 -0.68 -3.10
N TRP A 9 -7.41 -1.27 -2.24
CA TRP A 9 -7.38 -2.73 -2.02
C TRP A 9 -6.97 -3.15 -0.61
N ILE A 10 -6.55 -2.21 0.25
CA ILE A 10 -6.08 -2.51 1.61
C ILE A 10 -7.23 -2.35 2.59
N PRO A 11 -7.70 -3.43 3.25
CA PRO A 11 -8.77 -3.34 4.23
C PRO A 11 -8.27 -2.76 5.55
N VAL A 12 -9.02 -1.84 6.15
CA VAL A 12 -8.66 -1.14 7.38
C VAL A 12 -9.86 -0.97 8.33
N VAL A 13 -9.56 -0.78 9.61
CA VAL A 13 -10.52 -0.33 10.63
C VAL A 13 -10.13 1.06 11.12
N ARG A 14 -11.12 1.96 11.09
CA ARG A 14 -11.06 3.34 11.59
C ARG A 14 -11.32 3.39 13.09
N ARG A 15 -10.95 4.50 13.74
CA ARG A 15 -11.12 4.68 15.20
C ARG A 15 -12.59 4.56 15.65
N ASP A 16 -13.54 5.01 14.83
CA ASP A 16 -14.97 4.89 15.09
C ASP A 16 -15.54 3.48 14.85
N GLY A 17 -14.70 2.53 14.41
CA GLY A 17 -15.08 1.16 14.09
C GLY A 17 -15.51 0.94 12.64
N ALA A 18 -15.54 1.98 11.80
CA ALA A 18 -15.83 1.84 10.38
C ALA A 18 -14.78 0.95 9.68
N ARG A 19 -15.25 0.12 8.75
CA ARG A 19 -14.41 -0.76 7.93
C ARG A 19 -14.43 -0.28 6.50
N GLU A 20 -13.26 -0.08 5.93
CA GLU A 20 -13.09 0.49 4.60
C GLU A 20 -11.96 -0.22 3.86
N THR A 21 -11.99 -0.15 2.54
CA THR A 21 -10.88 -0.52 1.67
C THR A 21 -10.26 0.75 1.14
N ILE A 22 -8.95 0.92 1.32
CA ILE A 22 -8.22 2.13 0.98
C ILE A 22 -7.08 1.87 -0.01
N ALA A 23 -6.67 2.90 -0.74
CA ALA A 23 -5.39 2.91 -1.45
C ALA A 23 -4.24 3.21 -0.45
N PRO A 24 -2.98 2.82 -0.71
CA PRO A 24 -1.86 3.10 0.20
C PRO A 24 -1.72 4.56 0.62
N ARG A 25 -1.96 5.51 -0.30
CA ARG A 25 -1.90 6.95 -0.02
C ARG A 25 -2.93 7.44 1.01
N GLU A 26 -4.01 6.68 1.24
CA GLU A 26 -5.12 7.09 2.12
C GLU A 26 -4.92 6.68 3.57
N ILE A 27 -3.83 5.94 3.89
CA ILE A 27 -3.53 5.44 5.23
C ILE A 27 -3.39 6.54 6.28
N THR A 28 -2.96 7.73 5.87
CA THR A 28 -2.81 8.93 6.72
C THR A 28 -3.97 9.92 6.62
N GLY A 29 -5.00 9.60 5.82
CA GLY A 29 -6.16 10.45 5.59
C GLY A 29 -7.45 9.96 6.27
N GLY A 30 -8.56 10.61 5.94
CA GLY A 30 -9.89 10.31 6.48
C GLY A 30 -10.26 11.17 7.69
N ALA A 31 -11.56 11.26 7.99
CA ALA A 31 -12.06 11.97 9.17
C ALA A 31 -11.60 11.29 10.47
N GLU A 32 -11.65 9.96 10.49
CA GLU A 32 -11.16 9.13 11.58
C GLU A 32 -9.86 8.42 11.18
N PRO A 33 -8.86 8.36 12.09
CA PRO A 33 -7.59 7.71 11.79
C PRO A 33 -7.78 6.20 11.65
N VAL A 34 -6.99 5.59 10.75
CA VAL A 34 -6.84 4.13 10.70
C VAL A 34 -6.12 3.68 11.98
N ILE A 35 -6.70 2.69 12.66
CA ILE A 35 -6.12 2.12 13.89
C ILE A 35 -5.61 0.69 13.70
N ARG A 36 -6.06 -0.01 12.65
CA ARG A 36 -5.69 -1.40 12.38
C ARG A 36 -5.89 -1.76 10.90
N LEU A 37 -5.02 -2.61 10.35
CA LEU A 37 -5.30 -3.32 9.10
C LEU A 37 -6.28 -4.47 9.35
N ASP A 38 -7.19 -4.72 8.40
CA ASP A 38 -8.29 -5.68 8.56
C ASP A 38 -8.18 -6.86 7.59
N ALA A 39 -6.98 -7.37 7.35
CA ALA A 39 -6.80 -8.59 6.58
C ALA A 39 -7.45 -9.79 7.31
N PRO A 40 -7.96 -10.80 6.58
CA PRO A 40 -8.67 -11.94 7.16
C PRO A 40 -7.78 -12.84 8.02
N ARG A 41 -6.45 -12.74 7.85
CA ARG A 41 -5.48 -13.53 8.62
C ARG A 41 -4.35 -12.66 9.19
N PRO A 42 -3.81 -13.02 10.38
CA PRO A 42 -2.72 -12.25 11.00
C PRO A 42 -1.44 -12.17 10.17
N ASP A 43 -1.08 -13.22 9.44
CA ASP A 43 0.10 -13.25 8.57
C ASP A 43 -0.05 -12.28 7.38
N PHE A 44 -1.25 -12.17 6.82
CA PHE A 44 -1.53 -11.17 5.78
C PHE A 44 -1.47 -9.74 6.32
N ASN A 45 -1.92 -9.49 7.56
CA ASN A 45 -1.71 -8.19 8.19
C ASN A 45 -0.22 -7.86 8.32
N GLY A 46 0.60 -8.84 8.73
CA GLY A 46 2.05 -8.67 8.77
C GLY A 46 2.66 -8.33 7.41
N ALA A 47 2.24 -9.05 6.35
CA ALA A 47 2.69 -8.80 4.99
C ALA A 47 2.28 -7.40 4.48
N LEU A 48 1.05 -6.95 4.74
CA LEU A 48 0.59 -5.60 4.38
C LEU A 48 1.37 -4.51 5.12
N ILE A 49 1.68 -4.71 6.41
CA ILE A 49 2.53 -3.78 7.16
C ILE A 49 3.91 -3.66 6.48
N GLN A 50 4.54 -4.77 6.11
CA GLN A 50 5.83 -4.77 5.44
C GLN A 50 5.77 -4.10 4.06
N PHE A 51 4.71 -4.37 3.28
CA PHE A 51 4.46 -3.70 2.00
C PHE A 51 4.39 -2.18 2.17
N LEU A 52 3.59 -1.69 3.12
CA LEU A 52 3.42 -0.25 3.39
C LEU A 52 4.73 0.39 3.87
N ILE A 53 5.47 -0.27 4.77
CA ILE A 53 6.78 0.19 5.21
C ILE A 53 7.75 0.31 4.03
N GLY A 54 7.82 -0.72 3.18
CA GLY A 54 8.69 -0.72 2.00
C GLY A 54 8.36 0.40 1.02
N LEU A 55 7.07 0.64 0.76
CA LEU A 55 6.62 1.71 -0.13
C LEU A 55 7.00 3.09 0.40
N VAL A 56 6.72 3.38 1.68
CA VAL A 56 7.06 4.68 2.30
C VAL A 56 8.57 4.88 2.38
N GLN A 57 9.33 3.84 2.76
CA GLN A 57 10.79 3.90 2.82
C GLN A 57 11.42 4.15 1.44
N THR A 58 10.81 3.63 0.38
CA THR A 58 11.27 3.83 -1.00
C THR A 58 10.95 5.23 -1.51
N ALA A 59 9.72 5.71 -1.26
CA ALA A 59 9.22 6.94 -1.88
C ALA A 59 9.48 8.22 -1.06
N ILE A 60 9.50 8.12 0.27
CA ILE A 60 9.68 9.27 1.18
C ILE A 60 10.59 8.91 2.37
N PRO A 61 11.83 8.44 2.12
CA PRO A 61 12.76 8.15 3.19
C PRO A 61 13.00 9.40 4.06
N PRO A 62 13.12 9.26 5.39
CA PRO A 62 13.47 10.36 6.25
C PRO A 62 14.92 10.80 5.99
N GLY A 63 15.18 12.11 5.98
CA GLY A 63 16.55 12.63 5.82
C GLY A 63 17.42 12.38 7.06
N ASP A 64 16.82 12.42 8.24
CA ASP A 64 17.46 12.14 9.53
C ASP A 64 16.42 11.71 10.59
N ASN A 65 16.90 11.44 11.81
CA ASN A 65 16.05 11.08 12.94
C ASN A 65 15.06 12.18 13.35
N ARG A 66 15.37 13.46 13.10
CA ARG A 66 14.49 14.58 13.42
C ARG A 66 13.34 14.65 12.41
N ASP A 67 13.62 14.46 11.12
CA ASP A 67 12.63 14.34 10.07
C ASP A 67 11.71 13.15 10.32
N TRP A 68 12.27 11.98 10.64
CA TRP A 68 11.47 10.80 10.99
C TRP A 68 10.50 11.09 12.15
N ARG A 69 10.99 11.68 13.25
CA ARG A 69 10.15 12.04 14.41
C ARG A 69 9.06 13.04 14.04
N ARG A 70 9.36 14.00 13.16
CA ARG A 70 8.38 14.98 12.67
C ARG A 70 7.28 14.28 11.86
N LYS A 71 7.65 13.47 10.87
CA LYS A 71 6.71 12.72 10.02
C LYS A 71 5.88 11.71 10.82
N PHE A 72 6.45 11.12 11.88
CA PHE A 72 5.71 10.24 12.78
C PHE A 72 4.64 11.01 13.59
N LYS A 73 4.97 12.20 14.10
CA LYS A 73 4.04 13.05 14.87
C LYS A 73 2.99 13.73 13.98
N THR A 74 3.38 14.08 12.76
CA THR A 74 2.54 14.77 11.78
C THR A 74 2.72 14.04 10.45
N PRO A 75 1.94 12.96 10.21
CA PRO A 75 2.01 12.20 8.98
C PRO A 75 1.72 13.06 7.74
N PRO A 76 2.38 12.76 6.60
CA PRO A 76 2.10 13.46 5.34
C PRO A 76 0.64 13.22 4.92
N PRO A 77 -0.06 14.23 4.38
CA PRO A 77 -1.42 14.07 3.90
C PRO A 77 -1.49 13.18 2.65
N PRO A 78 -2.65 12.60 2.32
CA PRO A 78 -2.80 11.69 1.19
C PRO A 78 -2.31 12.23 -0.15
N ASP A 79 -2.47 13.54 -0.41
CA ASP A 79 -2.01 14.16 -1.65
C ASP A 79 -0.48 14.23 -1.75
N GLU A 80 0.21 14.36 -0.61
CA GLU A 80 1.67 14.31 -0.57
C GLU A 80 2.16 12.89 -0.80
N LEU A 81 1.52 11.90 -0.18
CA LEU A 81 1.81 10.49 -0.44
C LEU A 81 1.55 10.11 -1.90
N LYS A 82 0.44 10.58 -2.49
CA LYS A 82 0.14 10.37 -3.91
C LYS A 82 1.26 10.88 -4.81
N ARG A 83 1.73 12.11 -4.58
CA ARG A 83 2.84 12.70 -5.36
C ARG A 83 4.15 11.94 -5.16
N ALA A 84 4.43 11.50 -3.93
CA ALA A 84 5.63 10.74 -3.61
C ALA A 84 5.62 9.34 -4.26
N PHE A 85 4.46 8.69 -4.35
CA PHE A 85 4.33 7.35 -4.93
C PHE A 85 4.27 7.34 -6.46
N ALA A 86 3.80 8.42 -7.10
CA ALA A 86 3.60 8.51 -8.54
C ALA A 86 4.79 8.06 -9.42
N PRO A 87 6.07 8.38 -9.10
CA PRO A 87 7.21 7.91 -9.89
C PRO A 87 7.34 6.38 -9.97
N TYR A 88 6.81 5.66 -8.97
CA TYR A 88 6.92 4.20 -8.85
C TYR A 88 5.70 3.46 -9.39
N ALA A 89 4.59 4.16 -9.70
CA ALA A 89 3.31 3.55 -10.08
C ALA A 89 3.45 2.51 -11.21
N HIS A 90 4.34 2.76 -12.18
CA HIS A 90 4.62 1.85 -13.29
C HIS A 90 5.06 0.44 -12.86
N ALA A 91 5.67 0.28 -11.68
CA ALA A 91 6.13 -1.01 -11.15
C ALA A 91 5.04 -1.75 -10.35
N PHE A 92 3.90 -1.10 -10.07
CA PHE A 92 2.84 -1.59 -9.17
C PHE A 92 1.55 -1.99 -9.91
N ASN A 93 1.61 -2.17 -11.24
CA ASN A 93 0.52 -2.77 -12.00
C ASN A 93 0.33 -4.23 -11.56
N PHE A 94 -0.82 -4.58 -11.01
CA PHE A 94 -1.11 -5.94 -10.55
C PHE A 94 -1.50 -6.86 -11.72
N ASP A 95 -2.29 -6.33 -12.65
CA ASP A 95 -2.75 -7.00 -13.86
C ASP A 95 -2.50 -6.11 -15.10
N GLY A 96 -2.82 -6.65 -16.28
CA GLY A 96 -2.62 -5.97 -17.55
C GLY A 96 -1.41 -6.48 -18.34
N GLU A 97 -1.07 -5.72 -19.38
CA GLU A 97 0.01 -6.03 -20.32
C GLU A 97 1.37 -5.61 -19.78
N GLY A 98 2.41 -6.38 -20.12
CA GLY A 98 3.79 -6.10 -19.74
C GLY A 98 4.12 -6.46 -18.29
N PRO A 99 5.14 -5.80 -17.69
CA PRO A 99 5.56 -6.03 -16.32
C PRO A 99 4.44 -5.91 -15.27
N ARG A 100 4.30 -6.95 -14.44
CA ARG A 100 3.36 -6.99 -13.32
C ARG A 100 4.08 -7.11 -11.98
N PHE A 101 3.49 -6.50 -10.96
CA PHE A 101 4.07 -6.41 -9.63
C PHE A 101 4.35 -7.80 -9.06
N MET A 102 5.62 -8.07 -8.75
CA MET A 102 6.11 -9.32 -8.16
C MET A 102 5.72 -10.60 -8.92
N GLN A 103 5.55 -10.50 -10.23
CA GLN A 103 5.30 -11.63 -11.12
C GLN A 103 6.46 -11.78 -12.11
N ASP A 104 6.69 -13.02 -12.55
CA ASP A 104 7.69 -13.31 -13.58
C ASP A 104 7.18 -12.88 -14.96
N TYR A 105 8.07 -12.33 -15.80
CA TYR A 105 7.73 -11.86 -17.15
C TYR A 105 7.41 -13.00 -18.12
N ASP A 106 8.05 -14.14 -17.92
CA ASP A 106 7.94 -15.31 -18.78
C ASP A 106 6.99 -16.35 -18.18
N LEU A 107 6.15 -15.95 -17.21
CA LEU A 107 5.14 -16.81 -16.63
C LEU A 107 4.07 -17.15 -17.68
N ASN A 108 4.18 -18.34 -18.25
CA ASN A 108 3.17 -18.89 -19.14
C ASN A 108 1.84 -19.09 -18.41
N GLU A 109 0.73 -19.11 -19.15
CA GLU A 109 -0.57 -19.49 -18.59
C GLU A 109 -0.45 -20.84 -17.88
N GLY A 110 -0.75 -20.82 -16.58
CA GLY A 110 -0.77 -22.02 -15.77
C GLY A 110 -1.91 -22.94 -16.20
N VAL A 111 -1.71 -24.24 -16.09
CA VAL A 111 -2.82 -25.20 -16.21
C VAL A 111 -3.53 -25.24 -14.88
N GLU A 112 -4.84 -24.96 -14.88
CA GLU A 112 -5.67 -25.08 -13.70
C GLU A 112 -5.65 -26.55 -13.23
N SER A 113 -5.06 -26.79 -12.07
CA SER A 113 -4.96 -28.13 -11.51
C SER A 113 -6.25 -28.45 -10.79
N SER A 114 -6.84 -29.61 -11.10
CA SER A 114 -8.13 -30.06 -10.55
C SER A 114 -8.02 -30.68 -9.15
N VAL A 115 -6.97 -30.35 -8.38
CA VAL A 115 -6.76 -30.86 -7.01
C VAL A 115 -7.73 -30.20 -6.04
#